data_AF-A0A8H5IDN7-F1
#
_entry.id   AF-A0A8H5IDN7-F1
#
_cell.length_a   1.000
_cell.length_b   1.000
_cell.length_c   1.000
_cell.angle_alpha   90.00
_cell.angle_beta   90.00
_cell.angle_gamma   90.00
#
_symmetry.space_group_name_H-M   'P 1'
#
loop_
_entity.id
_entity.type
_entity.pdbx_description
1 polymer ?
#
loop_
_entity_poly.entity_id
_entity_poly.type
_entity_poly.pdbx_seq_one_letter_code
_entity_poly.pdbx_strand_id
1 'polypeptide(L)'
;MAPRPFLSLPCELRHMVYKFYFATKQGYHFNAASCKLTAANGEPIDLALMYTCRFVAEETKEMPFLYNDICFKTFYQQDLSVWLCRFDWLVAAQFRKQIQLLIQLSPFITPEIQLRVKERFPWFVGSLSSALTYHNNPGLGWRDRFDICPNDRARSAHREAIEFTLRLLCERSGEQFIKTINESLVGWENSGGARLSNFLNRCYEPWRFPSSLSDLEEMGSRLGEHEAWPSMTAWKTSRRHNMQYRSVYRFSAVSAAIGFLDALPINKRSSLRNITIHEDRISAGEPDGHAIGLIPFCQENGRLRIKHKFSMVRNIFERAYMSEFGVEEDDWSAEIMFKFAGMNLDTVVGNCLSEAMYLPDAGMPDGSYTLLLDGENAGDLCSAFFQREVLKKEAKRLVLDRALKEDPNSAWADDYLYDMELLLEGYPGALAHLCNKTSFFESNFYPGHLNNVDSLMAHYRGVGLERCIAELVFGDMEYDYDFESFSHVPRWGPMVMENFEWRKLPEDRPIPYGEIRI
;
A
#
# COMPACT_ATOMS: atom_id res chain seq x y z
N MET A 1 37.13 19.59 47.65
CA MET A 1 35.83 20.21 47.31
C MET A 1 34.74 19.21 47.64
N ALA A 2 33.73 19.59 48.44
CA ALA A 2 32.56 18.73 48.62
C ALA A 2 31.86 18.53 47.26
N PRO A 3 31.37 17.33 46.92
CA PRO A 3 30.67 17.10 45.67
C PRO A 3 29.45 18.03 45.61
N ARG A 4 29.37 18.86 44.57
CA ARG A 4 28.17 19.66 44.32
C ARG A 4 27.02 18.68 44.00
N PRO A 5 25.88 18.74 44.71
CA PRO A 5 24.76 17.86 44.41
C PRO A 5 24.27 18.10 42.98
N PHE A 6 23.93 17.05 42.24
CA PHE A 6 23.55 17.12 40.82
C PHE A 6 22.49 18.19 40.51
N LEU A 7 21.49 18.33 41.39
CA LEU A 7 20.42 19.33 41.25
C LEU A 7 20.87 20.78 41.46
N SER A 8 22.10 21.02 41.95
CA SER A 8 22.70 22.35 42.05
C SER A 8 23.44 22.78 40.78
N LEU A 9 23.62 21.88 39.80
CA LEU A 9 24.16 22.23 38.49
C LEU A 9 23.18 23.18 37.76
N PRO A 10 23.65 24.12 36.93
CA PRO A 10 22.78 24.87 36.01
C PRO A 10 21.90 23.96 35.15
N CYS A 11 20.73 24.46 34.76
CA CYS A 11 19.73 23.73 33.98
C CYS A 11 20.32 23.16 32.68
N GLU A 12 21.17 23.95 32.02
CA GLU A 12 21.84 23.60 30.76
C GLU A 12 22.74 22.37 30.93
N LEU A 13 23.52 22.31 32.02
CA LEU A 13 24.38 21.16 32.31
C LEU A 13 23.56 19.92 32.69
N ARG A 14 22.46 20.09 33.43
CA ARG A 14 21.55 18.97 33.72
C ARG A 14 20.92 18.43 32.43
N HIS A 15 20.47 19.30 31.53
CA HIS A 15 19.91 18.91 30.23
C HIS A 15 20.92 18.17 29.35
N MET A 16 22.19 18.55 29.37
CA MET A 16 23.24 17.78 28.68
C MET A 16 23.39 16.37 29.24
N VAL A 17 23.36 16.22 30.57
CA VAL A 17 23.41 14.90 31.23
C VAL A 17 22.16 14.08 30.90
N TYR A 18 20.97 14.67 30.98
CA TYR A 18 19.73 13.99 30.63
C TYR A 18 19.70 13.56 29.17
N LYS A 19 20.15 14.41 28.24
CA LYS A 19 20.28 14.05 26.82
C LYS A 19 21.18 12.84 26.64
N PHE A 20 22.34 12.82 27.31
CA PHE A 20 23.25 11.68 27.26
C PHE A 20 22.59 10.41 27.84
N TYR A 21 21.80 10.52 28.90
CA TYR A 21 21.13 9.39 29.54
C TYR A 21 19.99 8.81 28.68
N PHE A 22 19.11 9.65 28.16
CA PHE A 22 17.90 9.21 27.46
C PHE A 22 18.13 8.91 25.98
N ALA A 23 19.14 9.49 25.35
CA ALA A 23 19.43 9.25 23.94
C ALA A 23 20.03 7.85 23.73
N THR A 24 19.45 7.11 22.80
CA THR A 24 19.94 5.81 22.36
C THR A 24 20.45 5.91 20.92
N LYS A 25 21.51 5.17 20.59
CA LYS A 25 22.16 5.29 19.26
C LYS A 25 21.23 4.95 18.08
N GLN A 26 20.24 4.07 18.30
CA GLN A 26 19.34 3.57 17.27
C GLN A 26 17.87 3.96 17.52
N GLY A 27 17.61 4.81 18.51
CA GLY A 27 16.26 5.14 18.92
C GLY A 27 15.53 3.97 19.59
N TYR A 28 14.21 4.09 19.66
CA TYR A 28 13.32 3.10 20.24
C TYR A 28 12.64 2.26 19.15
N HIS A 29 12.39 1.00 19.44
CA HIS A 29 11.74 0.08 18.54
C HIS A 29 10.46 -0.46 19.16
N PHE A 30 9.37 -0.41 18.40
CA PHE A 30 8.11 -1.02 18.81
C PHE A 30 8.20 -2.54 18.71
N ASN A 31 7.93 -3.22 19.82
CA ASN A 31 7.83 -4.66 19.88
C ASN A 31 6.36 -5.05 19.89
N ALA A 32 5.88 -5.58 18.76
CA ALA A 32 4.47 -5.93 18.58
C ALA A 32 3.98 -7.04 19.53
N ALA A 33 4.84 -7.99 19.91
CA ALA A 33 4.45 -9.07 20.82
C ALA A 33 4.15 -8.57 22.23
N SER A 34 4.86 -7.55 22.69
CA SER A 34 4.68 -6.95 24.01
C SER A 34 3.84 -5.67 24.02
N CYS A 35 3.50 -5.14 22.83
CA CYS A 35 2.91 -3.82 22.62
C CYS A 35 3.66 -2.69 23.33
N LYS A 36 5.00 -2.78 23.41
CA LYS A 36 5.86 -1.83 24.13
C LYS A 36 7.04 -1.37 23.29
N LEU A 37 7.59 -0.21 23.68
CA LEU A 37 8.85 0.26 23.13
C LEU A 37 10.03 -0.39 23.85
N THR A 38 11.06 -0.72 23.08
CA THR A 38 12.31 -1.34 23.52
C THR A 38 13.50 -0.61 22.92
N ALA A 39 14.69 -0.81 23.48
CA ALA A 39 15.92 -0.45 22.79
C ALA A 39 16.15 -1.37 21.57
N ALA A 40 17.05 -1.00 20.66
CA ALA A 40 17.30 -1.76 19.42
C ALA A 40 17.75 -3.23 19.63
N ASN A 41 18.30 -3.56 20.80
CA ASN A 41 18.66 -4.93 21.18
C ASN A 41 17.50 -5.70 21.84
N GLY A 42 16.30 -5.12 21.92
CA GLY A 42 15.12 -5.72 22.56
C GLY A 42 15.03 -5.49 24.07
N GLU A 43 16.03 -4.86 24.68
CA GLU A 43 16.03 -4.59 26.12
C GLU A 43 15.01 -3.50 26.50
N PRO A 44 14.50 -3.49 27.74
CA PRO A 44 13.64 -2.42 28.23
C PRO A 44 14.33 -1.05 28.14
N ILE A 45 13.54 -0.01 27.86
CA ILE A 45 14.06 1.37 27.88
C ILE A 45 14.41 1.76 29.32
N ASP A 46 15.63 2.25 29.53
CA ASP A 46 16.05 2.75 30.82
C ASP A 46 15.46 4.14 31.10
N LEU A 47 14.43 4.16 31.94
CA LEU A 47 13.78 5.37 32.45
C LEU A 47 14.05 5.57 33.94
N ALA A 48 15.00 4.85 34.54
CA ALA A 48 15.21 4.84 36.00
C ALA A 48 15.46 6.24 36.56
N LEU A 49 16.25 7.06 35.85
CA LEU A 49 16.50 8.46 36.24
C LEU A 49 15.22 9.28 36.40
N MET A 50 14.22 9.11 35.53
CA MET A 50 12.94 9.82 35.63
C MET A 50 12.18 9.46 36.91
N TYR A 51 12.36 8.24 37.41
CA TYR A 51 11.67 7.73 38.59
C TYR A 51 12.39 8.04 39.91
N THR A 52 13.54 8.72 39.88
CA THR A 52 14.31 9.04 41.10
C THR A 52 13.64 10.11 41.96
N CYS A 53 13.13 11.20 41.38
CA CYS A 53 12.39 12.24 42.09
C CYS A 53 11.49 13.06 41.16
N ARG A 54 10.48 13.74 41.73
CA ARG A 54 9.51 14.55 40.96
C ARG A 54 10.16 15.67 40.15
N PHE A 55 11.23 16.28 40.67
CA PHE A 55 11.92 17.36 39.99
C PHE A 55 12.55 16.88 38.67
N VAL A 56 13.30 15.77 38.73
CA VAL A 56 13.89 15.14 37.55
C VAL A 56 12.80 14.64 36.60
N ALA A 57 11.75 14.01 37.13
CA ALA A 57 10.60 13.56 36.34
C ALA A 57 9.98 14.70 35.51
N GLU A 58 9.75 15.86 36.12
CA GLU A 58 9.17 17.02 35.42
C GLU A 58 10.12 17.64 34.39
N GLU A 59 11.42 17.75 34.71
CA GLU A 59 12.41 18.26 33.74
C GLU A 59 12.57 17.33 32.53
N THR A 60 12.35 16.02 32.70
CA THR A 60 12.72 15.01 31.70
C THR A 60 11.54 14.35 31.00
N LYS A 61 10.29 14.66 31.36
CA LYS A 61 9.06 13.95 30.91
C LYS A 61 8.86 13.83 29.39
N GLU A 62 9.48 14.72 28.61
CA GLU A 62 9.43 14.72 27.13
C GLU A 62 10.74 14.22 26.49
N MET A 63 11.84 14.16 27.24
CA MET A 63 13.18 13.89 26.71
C MET A 63 13.33 12.53 26.04
N PRO A 64 12.74 11.43 26.55
CA PRO A 64 12.79 10.14 25.85
C PRO A 64 12.29 10.22 24.41
N PHE A 65 11.19 10.94 24.16
CA PHE A 65 10.61 11.09 22.82
C PHE A 65 11.19 12.24 22.01
N LEU A 66 11.82 13.22 22.67
CA LEU A 66 12.50 14.32 22.02
C LEU A 66 13.82 13.87 21.35
N TYR A 67 14.53 12.91 21.97
CA TYR A 67 15.87 12.51 21.54
C TYR A 67 15.93 11.16 20.83
N ASN A 68 14.83 10.42 20.78
CA ASN A 68 14.79 9.10 20.16
C ASN A 68 13.66 9.02 19.13
N ASP A 69 14.05 8.63 17.93
CA ASP A 69 13.09 8.25 16.90
C ASP A 69 12.43 6.92 17.31
N ILE A 70 11.14 6.76 17.01
CA ILE A 70 10.42 5.52 17.24
C ILE A 70 10.30 4.77 15.92
N CYS A 71 10.80 3.54 15.89
CA CYS A 71 10.81 2.69 14.71
C CYS A 71 9.73 1.61 14.80
N PHE A 72 8.91 1.53 13.75
CA PHE A 72 7.92 0.48 13.52
C PHE A 72 8.32 -0.35 12.31
N LYS A 73 8.08 -1.66 12.40
CA LYS A 73 8.31 -2.61 11.32
C LYS A 73 7.06 -3.44 11.07
N THR A 74 7.00 -4.07 9.90
CA THR A 74 5.97 -5.08 9.68
C THR A 74 6.13 -6.20 10.70
N PHE A 75 5.02 -6.79 11.09
CA PHE A 75 5.07 -7.89 12.04
C PHE A 75 4.08 -8.97 11.70
N TYR A 76 4.49 -10.19 12.01
CA TYR A 76 3.69 -11.39 11.87
C TYR A 76 3.23 -11.86 13.25
N GLN A 77 1.95 -12.19 13.37
CA GLN A 77 1.39 -12.83 14.55
C GLN A 77 0.59 -14.05 14.09
N GLN A 78 1.11 -15.23 14.42
CA GLN A 78 0.61 -16.51 13.90
C GLN A 78 -0.89 -16.71 14.14
N ASP A 79 -1.37 -16.42 15.35
CA ASP A 79 -2.77 -16.60 15.73
C ASP A 79 -3.73 -15.65 14.97
N LEU A 80 -3.22 -14.52 14.48
CA LEU A 80 -4.01 -13.51 13.78
C LEU A 80 -3.83 -13.54 12.26
N SER A 81 -2.82 -14.25 11.71
CA SER A 81 -2.53 -14.26 10.28
C SER A 81 -3.74 -14.69 9.43
N VAL A 82 -4.48 -15.71 9.86
CA VAL A 82 -5.68 -16.18 9.15
C VAL A 82 -6.81 -15.15 9.19
N TRP A 83 -6.96 -14.45 10.31
CA TRP A 83 -7.94 -13.36 10.44
C TRP A 83 -7.52 -12.12 9.66
N LEU A 84 -6.23 -11.89 9.53
CA LEU A 84 -5.68 -10.79 8.74
C LEU A 84 -5.84 -11.05 7.24
N CYS A 85 -5.70 -12.30 6.80
CA CYS A 85 -6.13 -12.73 5.46
C CYS A 85 -7.60 -12.39 5.20
N ARG A 86 -8.46 -12.70 6.18
CA ARG A 86 -9.88 -12.35 6.12
C ARG A 86 -10.10 -10.86 5.95
N PHE A 87 -9.47 -10.07 6.82
CA PHE A 87 -9.56 -8.62 6.81
C PHE A 87 -9.10 -8.03 5.47
N ASP A 88 -7.97 -8.50 4.93
CA ASP A 88 -7.46 -8.12 3.61
C ASP A 88 -8.51 -8.34 2.50
N TRP A 89 -9.11 -9.53 2.49
CA TRP A 89 -10.19 -9.83 1.55
C TRP A 89 -11.41 -8.93 1.75
N LEU A 90 -11.82 -8.68 3.01
CA LEU A 90 -12.99 -7.86 3.31
C LEU A 90 -12.79 -6.40 2.90
N VAL A 91 -11.59 -5.83 3.07
CA VAL A 91 -11.23 -4.48 2.60
C VAL A 91 -11.32 -4.38 1.08
N ALA A 92 -10.92 -5.41 0.34
CA ALA A 92 -11.08 -5.48 -1.10
C ALA A 92 -12.54 -5.70 -1.53
N ALA A 93 -13.26 -6.61 -0.84
CA ALA A 93 -14.63 -6.98 -1.15
C ALA A 93 -15.61 -5.82 -0.90
N GLN A 94 -15.46 -5.09 0.21
CA GLN A 94 -16.28 -3.91 0.48
C GLN A 94 -16.06 -2.82 -0.58
N PHE A 95 -14.82 -2.65 -1.06
CA PHE A 95 -14.52 -1.64 -2.08
C PHE A 95 -15.15 -1.99 -3.42
N ARG A 96 -15.03 -3.27 -3.84
CA ARG A 96 -15.75 -3.78 -5.01
C ARG A 96 -17.25 -3.59 -4.85
N LYS A 97 -17.80 -3.77 -3.64
CA LYS A 97 -19.20 -3.54 -3.36
C LYS A 97 -19.59 -2.07 -3.47
N GLN A 98 -18.76 -1.14 -3.00
CA GLN A 98 -18.96 0.30 -3.17
C GLN A 98 -18.98 0.70 -4.65
N ILE A 99 -18.05 0.17 -5.46
CA ILE A 99 -18.04 0.37 -6.92
C ILE A 99 -19.32 -0.18 -7.56
N GLN A 100 -19.76 -1.38 -7.15
CA GLN A 100 -21.02 -1.96 -7.63
C GLN A 100 -22.21 -1.05 -7.34
N LEU A 101 -22.30 -0.55 -6.11
CA LEU A 101 -23.35 0.35 -5.68
C LEU A 101 -23.31 1.66 -6.47
N LEU A 102 -22.13 2.22 -6.73
CA LEU A 102 -22.01 3.42 -7.55
C LEU A 102 -22.60 3.22 -8.96
N ILE A 103 -22.29 2.09 -9.60
CA ILE A 103 -22.86 1.75 -10.92
C ILE A 103 -24.37 1.58 -10.83
N GLN A 104 -24.86 0.79 -9.87
CA GLN A 104 -26.29 0.50 -9.71
C GLN A 104 -27.10 1.75 -9.39
N LEU A 105 -26.50 2.70 -8.68
CA LEU A 105 -27.16 3.91 -8.21
C LEU A 105 -26.87 5.13 -9.08
N SER A 106 -26.05 5.01 -10.12
CA SER A 106 -25.71 6.10 -11.03
C SER A 106 -26.94 6.81 -11.64
N PRO A 107 -28.08 6.15 -11.96
CA PRO A 107 -29.26 6.86 -12.46
C PRO A 107 -29.92 7.80 -11.43
N PHE A 108 -29.61 7.65 -10.15
CA PHE A 108 -30.16 8.47 -9.07
C PHE A 108 -29.26 9.65 -8.71
N ILE A 109 -28.09 9.78 -9.35
CA ILE A 109 -27.20 10.94 -9.21
C ILE A 109 -27.86 12.12 -9.92
N THR A 110 -28.33 13.10 -9.14
CA THR A 110 -28.94 14.30 -9.68
C THR A 110 -27.89 15.33 -10.08
N PRO A 111 -28.24 16.35 -10.89
CA PRO A 111 -27.31 17.45 -11.20
C PRO A 111 -26.72 18.14 -9.97
N GLU A 112 -27.48 18.23 -8.87
CA GLU A 112 -26.99 18.80 -7.61
C GLU A 112 -25.93 17.91 -6.95
N ILE A 113 -26.12 16.59 -6.95
CA ILE A 113 -25.11 15.64 -6.45
C ILE A 113 -23.86 15.71 -7.33
N GLN A 114 -24.04 15.70 -8.65
CA GLN A 114 -22.93 15.81 -9.60
C GLN A 114 -22.15 17.11 -9.41
N LEU A 115 -22.82 18.23 -9.15
CA LEU A 115 -22.19 19.51 -8.84
C LEU A 115 -21.35 19.42 -7.56
N ARG A 116 -21.91 18.89 -6.46
CA ARG A 116 -21.19 18.74 -5.19
C ARG A 116 -19.99 17.82 -5.31
N VAL A 117 -20.12 16.72 -6.07
CA VAL A 117 -18.99 15.83 -6.37
C VAL A 117 -17.95 16.54 -7.20
N LYS A 118 -18.34 17.28 -8.24
CA LYS A 118 -17.41 18.05 -9.08
C LYS A 118 -16.68 19.15 -8.31
N GLU A 119 -17.34 19.81 -7.35
CA GLU A 119 -16.74 20.83 -6.50
C GLU A 119 -15.63 20.26 -5.61
N ARG A 120 -15.82 19.03 -5.11
CA ARG A 120 -14.86 18.38 -4.21
C ARG A 120 -13.81 17.55 -4.95
N PHE A 121 -14.22 16.82 -5.97
CA PHE A 121 -13.42 15.88 -6.77
C PHE A 121 -13.65 16.10 -8.28
N PRO A 122 -13.15 17.21 -8.86
CA PRO A 122 -13.38 17.54 -10.27
C PRO A 122 -12.99 16.43 -11.25
N TRP A 123 -11.93 15.69 -10.91
CA TRP A 123 -11.39 14.58 -11.70
C TRP A 123 -12.32 13.35 -11.72
N PHE A 124 -13.17 13.16 -10.72
CA PHE A 124 -14.01 11.97 -10.58
C PHE A 124 -15.27 12.00 -11.47
N VAL A 125 -15.55 13.13 -12.13
CA VAL A 125 -16.71 13.30 -13.03
C VAL A 125 -16.66 12.33 -14.22
N GLY A 126 -15.46 12.01 -14.71
CA GLY A 126 -15.26 10.99 -15.76
C GLY A 126 -15.77 9.63 -15.30
N SER A 127 -15.31 9.18 -14.13
CA SER A 127 -15.70 7.90 -13.53
C SER A 127 -17.21 7.81 -13.23
N LEU A 128 -17.88 8.92 -12.89
CA LEU A 128 -19.34 8.94 -12.76
C LEU A 128 -20.04 8.69 -14.10
N SER A 129 -19.52 9.26 -15.17
CA SER A 129 -20.03 9.03 -16.53
C SER A 129 -19.84 7.57 -16.93
N SER A 130 -18.67 6.99 -16.67
CA SER A 130 -18.40 5.58 -16.91
C SER A 130 -19.33 4.69 -16.09
N ALA A 131 -19.57 4.99 -14.81
CA ALA A 131 -20.51 4.25 -13.97
C ALA A 131 -21.94 4.23 -14.54
N LEU A 132 -22.39 5.33 -15.16
CA LEU A 132 -23.68 5.38 -15.87
C LEU A 132 -23.65 4.55 -17.16
N THR A 133 -22.55 4.57 -17.90
CA THR A 133 -22.36 3.73 -19.09
C THR A 133 -22.47 2.24 -18.76
N TYR A 134 -21.81 1.77 -17.68
CA TYR A 134 -21.92 0.37 -17.24
C TYR A 134 -23.31 0.03 -16.72
N HIS A 135 -24.00 0.98 -16.08
CA HIS A 135 -25.39 0.77 -15.66
C HIS A 135 -26.28 0.42 -16.86
N ASN A 136 -26.13 1.18 -17.96
CA ASN A 136 -26.92 1.00 -19.17
C ASN A 136 -26.49 -0.25 -19.98
N ASN A 137 -25.30 -0.80 -19.72
CA ASN A 137 -24.71 -1.91 -20.46
C ASN A 137 -24.26 -3.04 -19.51
N PRO A 138 -25.19 -3.79 -18.90
CA PRO A 138 -24.86 -4.82 -17.90
C PRO A 138 -24.12 -6.04 -18.48
N GLY A 139 -23.97 -6.13 -19.80
CA GLY A 139 -23.19 -7.17 -20.48
C GLY A 139 -21.67 -6.95 -20.45
N LEU A 140 -21.21 -5.77 -20.02
CA LEU A 140 -19.79 -5.48 -19.80
C LEU A 140 -19.31 -6.14 -18.50
N GLY A 141 -18.22 -6.91 -18.59
CA GLY A 141 -17.65 -7.69 -17.50
C GLY A 141 -17.07 -6.84 -16.36
N TRP A 142 -16.67 -7.49 -15.25
CA TRP A 142 -15.90 -6.82 -14.19
C TRP A 142 -14.51 -6.35 -14.66
N ARG A 143 -13.90 -7.09 -15.59
CA ARG A 143 -12.66 -6.68 -16.27
C ARG A 143 -12.85 -5.47 -17.19
N ASP A 144 -14.07 -5.06 -17.48
CA ASP A 144 -14.30 -3.92 -18.37
C ASP A 144 -14.49 -2.63 -17.58
N ARG A 145 -14.42 -2.65 -16.23
CA ARG A 145 -14.79 -1.53 -15.33
C ARG A 145 -13.61 -0.71 -14.78
N PHE A 146 -12.47 -0.74 -15.46
CA PHE A 146 -11.26 -0.03 -15.04
C PHE A 146 -11.46 1.50 -15.00
N ASP A 147 -12.23 2.07 -15.91
CA ASP A 147 -12.51 3.51 -16.01
C ASP A 147 -13.18 4.14 -14.76
N ILE A 148 -13.75 3.31 -13.87
CA ILE A 148 -14.35 3.81 -12.62
C ILE A 148 -13.26 4.12 -11.59
N CYS A 149 -12.17 3.36 -11.60
CA CYS A 149 -11.03 3.50 -10.70
C CYS A 149 -9.75 3.35 -11.53
N PRO A 150 -9.46 4.31 -12.41
CA PRO A 150 -8.24 4.33 -13.18
C PRO A 150 -7.00 4.26 -12.29
N ASN A 151 -5.90 3.72 -12.80
CA ASN A 151 -4.62 3.64 -12.08
C ASN A 151 -3.84 4.97 -12.05
N ASP A 152 -4.43 6.03 -12.60
CA ASP A 152 -3.83 7.37 -12.68
C ASP A 152 -3.76 8.09 -11.31
N ARG A 153 -4.39 7.54 -10.27
CA ARG A 153 -4.51 8.16 -8.94
C ARG A 153 -4.41 7.16 -7.81
N ALA A 154 -4.24 7.69 -6.60
CA ALA A 154 -4.30 6.92 -5.37
C ALA A 154 -5.64 6.20 -5.26
N ARG A 155 -5.62 4.90 -4.93
CA ARG A 155 -6.82 4.12 -4.63
C ARG A 155 -7.58 4.71 -3.46
N SER A 156 -6.89 5.30 -2.50
CA SER A 156 -7.53 6.03 -1.40
C SER A 156 -8.33 7.25 -1.86
N ALA A 157 -7.88 7.96 -2.90
CA ALA A 157 -8.63 9.07 -3.48
C ALA A 157 -9.94 8.57 -4.13
N HIS A 158 -9.89 7.43 -4.84
CA HIS A 158 -11.09 6.79 -5.37
C HIS A 158 -12.04 6.34 -4.25
N ARG A 159 -11.52 5.72 -3.18
CA ARG A 159 -12.33 5.32 -2.01
C ARG A 159 -13.06 6.53 -1.42
N GLU A 160 -12.37 7.65 -1.21
CA GLU A 160 -12.98 8.86 -0.67
C GLU A 160 -14.06 9.44 -1.60
N ALA A 161 -13.78 9.56 -2.91
CA ALA A 161 -14.73 10.11 -3.87
C ALA A 161 -15.98 9.24 -4.05
N ILE A 162 -15.81 7.91 -4.09
CA ILE A 162 -16.91 6.95 -4.14
C ILE A 162 -17.74 7.02 -2.87
N GLU A 163 -17.11 6.96 -1.70
CA GLU A 163 -17.82 7.03 -0.42
C GLU A 163 -18.59 8.34 -0.29
N PHE A 164 -17.97 9.48 -0.61
CA PHE A 164 -18.62 10.79 -0.60
C PHE A 164 -19.87 10.79 -1.48
N THR A 165 -19.76 10.26 -2.71
CA THR A 165 -20.89 10.18 -3.65
C THR A 165 -22.00 9.29 -3.11
N LEU A 166 -21.67 8.11 -2.57
CA LEU A 166 -22.65 7.19 -1.99
C LEU A 166 -23.32 7.80 -0.74
N ARG A 167 -22.59 8.57 0.07
CA ARG A 167 -23.15 9.28 1.24
C ARG A 167 -24.16 10.36 0.82
N LEU A 168 -23.91 11.08 -0.28
CA LEU A 168 -24.90 12.02 -0.82
C LEU A 168 -26.19 11.32 -1.26
N LEU A 169 -26.09 10.10 -1.80
CA LEU A 169 -27.24 9.30 -2.20
C LEU A 169 -28.06 8.78 -1.02
N CYS A 170 -27.51 8.71 0.20
CA CYS A 170 -28.26 8.31 1.39
C CYS A 170 -29.46 9.23 1.71
N GLU A 171 -29.47 10.47 1.22
CA GLU A 171 -30.56 11.43 1.44
C GLU A 171 -31.77 11.19 0.51
N ARG A 172 -31.68 10.23 -0.42
CA ARG A 172 -32.74 9.93 -1.41
C ARG A 172 -33.83 9.01 -0.83
N SER A 173 -35.07 9.24 -1.26
CA SER A 173 -36.26 8.56 -0.75
C SER A 173 -37.21 8.01 -1.82
N GLY A 174 -36.79 7.99 -3.10
CA GLY A 174 -37.62 7.47 -4.20
C GLY A 174 -37.83 5.95 -4.11
N GLU A 175 -39.03 5.47 -4.47
CA GLU A 175 -39.40 4.05 -4.38
C GLU A 175 -38.44 3.13 -5.17
N GLN A 176 -38.12 3.52 -6.41
CA GLN A 176 -37.19 2.77 -7.26
C GLN A 176 -35.77 2.75 -6.66
N PHE A 177 -35.32 3.85 -6.05
CA PHE A 177 -34.04 3.90 -5.34
C PHE A 177 -34.03 2.96 -4.14
N ILE A 178 -35.09 3.00 -3.31
CA ILE A 178 -35.23 2.14 -2.13
C ILE A 178 -35.20 0.67 -2.56
N LYS A 179 -35.93 0.32 -3.63
CA LYS A 179 -35.96 -1.03 -4.19
C LYS A 179 -34.55 -1.48 -4.62
N THR A 180 -33.86 -0.69 -5.44
CA THR A 180 -32.50 -1.01 -5.92
C THR A 180 -31.52 -1.20 -4.77
N ILE A 181 -31.55 -0.36 -3.72
CA ILE A 181 -30.70 -0.53 -2.54
C ILE A 181 -31.03 -1.83 -1.80
N ASN A 182 -32.31 -2.11 -1.57
CA ASN A 182 -32.72 -3.27 -0.81
C ASN A 182 -32.34 -4.58 -1.52
N GLU A 183 -32.41 -4.61 -2.86
CA GLU A 183 -31.96 -5.71 -3.70
C GLU A 183 -30.43 -5.84 -3.75
N SER A 184 -29.70 -4.72 -3.69
CA SER A 184 -28.23 -4.72 -3.78
C SER A 184 -27.55 -5.03 -2.44
N LEU A 185 -28.20 -4.71 -1.33
CA LEU A 185 -27.74 -4.91 0.05
C LEU A 185 -28.71 -5.83 0.81
N VAL A 186 -28.97 -7.01 0.25
CA VAL A 186 -29.74 -8.05 0.95
C VAL A 186 -29.00 -8.46 2.22
N GLY A 187 -29.75 -8.66 3.33
CA GLY A 187 -29.18 -9.05 4.63
C GLY A 187 -28.66 -7.89 5.48
N TRP A 188 -28.66 -6.65 4.97
CA TRP A 188 -28.33 -5.45 5.74
C TRP A 188 -29.57 -4.84 6.41
N GLU A 189 -29.38 -4.22 7.58
CA GLU A 189 -30.47 -3.59 8.34
C GLU A 189 -31.05 -2.35 7.63
N ASN A 190 -32.20 -1.87 8.11
CA ASN A 190 -32.92 -0.69 7.61
C ASN A 190 -33.41 -0.86 6.15
N SER A 191 -33.82 0.23 5.50
CA SER A 191 -34.21 0.26 4.09
C SER A 191 -33.72 1.54 3.40
N GLY A 192 -33.59 1.50 2.07
CA GLY A 192 -33.23 2.67 1.27
C GLY A 192 -31.94 3.37 1.73
N GLY A 193 -31.96 4.71 1.80
CA GLY A 193 -30.79 5.50 2.19
C GLY A 193 -30.24 5.15 3.58
N ALA A 194 -31.09 4.77 4.53
CA ALA A 194 -30.65 4.35 5.86
C ALA A 194 -29.92 2.99 5.84
N ARG A 195 -30.27 2.09 4.91
CA ARG A 195 -29.55 0.83 4.68
C ARG A 195 -28.18 1.10 4.03
N LEU A 196 -28.14 1.99 3.04
CA LEU A 196 -26.87 2.40 2.42
C LEU A 196 -25.93 3.04 3.44
N SER A 197 -26.43 3.95 4.26
CA SER A 197 -25.66 4.59 5.34
C SER A 197 -25.14 3.56 6.35
N ASN A 198 -25.97 2.59 6.74
CA ASN A 198 -25.55 1.50 7.64
C ASN A 198 -24.40 0.67 7.05
N PHE A 199 -24.44 0.34 5.76
CA PHE A 199 -23.34 -0.33 5.06
C PHE A 199 -22.04 0.49 5.09
N LEU A 200 -22.11 1.77 4.72
CA LEU A 200 -20.93 2.65 4.67
C LEU A 200 -20.31 2.85 6.06
N ASN A 201 -21.12 2.94 7.11
CA ASN A 201 -20.64 3.10 8.49
C ASN A 201 -19.97 1.83 9.05
N ARG A 202 -20.16 0.67 8.41
CA ARG A 202 -19.53 -0.61 8.79
C ARG A 202 -18.34 -0.98 7.92
N CYS A 203 -18.01 -0.18 6.89
CA CYS A 203 -16.81 -0.39 6.08
C CYS A 203 -15.56 -0.19 6.94
N TYR A 204 -14.57 -1.07 6.76
CA TYR A 204 -13.31 -0.99 7.48
C TYR A 204 -12.38 0.08 6.90
N GLU A 205 -11.65 0.75 7.79
CA GLU A 205 -10.46 1.51 7.42
C GLU A 205 -9.32 0.51 7.10
N PRO A 206 -8.64 0.60 5.94
CA PRO A 206 -7.64 -0.38 5.52
C PRO A 206 -6.49 -0.57 6.52
N TRP A 207 -6.10 0.50 7.21
CA TRP A 207 -5.02 0.49 8.19
C TRP A 207 -5.44 0.06 9.61
N ARG A 208 -6.74 -0.11 9.91
CA ARG A 208 -7.24 -0.49 11.24
C ARG A 208 -7.84 -1.88 11.26
N PHE A 209 -7.07 -2.83 11.76
CA PHE A 209 -7.58 -4.15 12.07
C PHE A 209 -8.58 -4.08 13.24
N PRO A 210 -9.79 -4.67 13.10
CA PRO A 210 -10.80 -4.61 14.15
C PRO A 210 -10.39 -5.41 15.37
N SER A 211 -10.77 -4.92 16.56
CA SER A 211 -10.51 -5.59 17.84
C SER A 211 -11.37 -6.83 18.06
N SER A 212 -12.53 -6.90 17.41
CA SER A 212 -13.51 -7.98 17.52
C SER A 212 -13.45 -8.88 16.29
N LEU A 213 -13.07 -10.16 16.48
CA LEU A 213 -13.02 -11.14 15.40
C LEU A 213 -14.42 -11.56 14.91
N SER A 214 -15.43 -11.51 15.79
CA SER A 214 -16.82 -11.78 15.40
C SER A 214 -17.35 -10.74 14.41
N ASP A 215 -16.83 -9.52 14.44
CA ASP A 215 -17.22 -8.48 13.49
C ASP A 215 -16.75 -8.84 12.07
N LEU A 216 -15.56 -9.44 11.94
CA LEU A 216 -15.04 -9.97 10.68
C LEU A 216 -15.90 -11.14 10.18
N GLU A 217 -16.37 -12.01 11.09
CA GLU A 217 -17.28 -13.11 10.76
C GLU A 217 -18.60 -12.61 10.19
N GLU A 218 -19.20 -11.66 10.88
CA GLU A 218 -20.47 -11.06 10.48
C GLU A 218 -20.36 -10.34 9.14
N MET A 219 -19.33 -9.50 8.98
CA MET A 219 -19.08 -8.76 7.74
C MET A 219 -18.80 -9.71 6.56
N GLY A 220 -18.03 -10.78 6.79
CA GLY A 220 -17.76 -11.80 5.78
C GLY A 220 -19.01 -12.53 5.31
N SER A 221 -19.92 -12.88 6.23
CA SER A 221 -21.21 -13.47 5.84
C SER A 221 -22.05 -12.51 4.99
N ARG A 222 -22.11 -11.22 5.37
CA ARG A 222 -22.84 -10.18 4.61
C ARG A 222 -22.26 -9.89 3.23
N LEU A 223 -20.95 -10.06 3.05
CA LEU A 223 -20.25 -9.86 1.78
C LEU A 223 -20.13 -11.14 0.94
N GLY A 224 -20.72 -12.26 1.37
CA GLY A 224 -20.79 -13.48 0.59
C GLY A 224 -19.48 -14.29 0.57
N GLU A 225 -18.71 -14.25 1.65
CA GLU A 225 -17.40 -14.91 1.74
C GLU A 225 -17.45 -16.45 1.78
N HIS A 226 -18.63 -17.05 1.87
CA HIS A 226 -18.79 -18.50 2.08
C HIS A 226 -18.04 -19.37 1.06
N GLU A 227 -17.86 -18.90 -0.18
CA GLU A 227 -17.08 -19.60 -1.21
C GLU A 227 -15.58 -19.27 -1.17
N ALA A 228 -15.22 -18.03 -0.79
CA ALA A 228 -13.84 -17.58 -0.78
C ALA A 228 -13.06 -18.07 0.46
N TRP A 229 -13.70 -18.07 1.64
CA TRP A 229 -13.06 -18.37 2.93
C TRP A 229 -12.35 -19.74 2.98
N PRO A 230 -12.96 -20.85 2.51
CA PRO A 230 -12.29 -22.14 2.49
C PRO A 230 -11.04 -22.14 1.62
N SER A 231 -11.07 -21.43 0.48
CA SER A 231 -9.93 -21.32 -0.44
C SER A 231 -8.78 -20.50 0.15
N MET A 232 -9.12 -19.38 0.82
CA MET A 232 -8.14 -18.47 1.44
C MET A 232 -7.40 -19.12 2.62
N THR A 233 -8.08 -19.99 3.36
CA THR A 233 -7.53 -20.63 4.56
C THR A 233 -6.98 -22.04 4.32
N ALA A 234 -7.17 -22.57 3.10
CA ALA A 234 -6.72 -23.90 2.74
C ALA A 234 -5.19 -24.01 2.70
N TRP A 235 -4.70 -25.14 3.20
CA TRP A 235 -3.35 -25.60 2.93
C TRP A 235 -3.26 -26.09 1.49
N LYS A 236 -2.44 -25.43 0.68
CA LYS A 236 -2.08 -25.86 -0.68
C LYS A 236 -1.00 -26.93 -0.59
N THR A 237 -0.99 -27.87 -1.51
CA THR A 237 0.03 -28.92 -1.54
C THR A 237 1.06 -28.57 -2.59
N SER A 238 2.33 -28.46 -2.18
CA SER A 238 3.46 -28.40 -3.11
C SER A 238 3.93 -29.83 -3.35
N ARG A 239 3.67 -30.36 -4.55
CA ARG A 239 4.07 -31.72 -4.92
C ARG A 239 5.59 -31.86 -4.90
N ARG A 240 6.27 -30.80 -5.33
CA ARG A 240 7.72 -30.72 -5.44
C ARG A 240 8.46 -30.78 -4.10
N HIS A 241 8.00 -30.01 -3.13
CA HIS A 241 8.63 -29.98 -1.79
C HIS A 241 8.13 -31.11 -0.89
N ASN A 242 7.16 -31.91 -1.34
CA ASN A 242 6.46 -32.90 -0.53
C ASN A 242 5.92 -32.28 0.78
N MET A 243 5.38 -31.07 0.67
CA MET A 243 4.93 -30.24 1.79
C MET A 243 3.59 -29.58 1.45
N GLN A 244 2.90 -29.15 2.51
CA GLN A 244 1.78 -28.23 2.38
C GLN A 244 2.21 -26.83 2.79
N TYR A 245 1.63 -25.83 2.14
CA TYR A 245 1.87 -24.43 2.43
C TYR A 245 0.59 -23.60 2.46
N ARG A 246 0.66 -22.44 3.13
CA ARG A 246 -0.38 -21.40 3.07
C ARG A 246 0.26 -20.03 3.20
N SER A 247 -0.38 -19.01 2.65
CA SER A 247 0.12 -17.63 2.70
C SER A 247 0.16 -17.09 4.13
N VAL A 248 1.23 -16.33 4.42
CA VAL A 248 1.41 -15.56 5.64
C VAL A 248 0.92 -14.15 5.41
N TYR A 249 0.08 -13.65 6.32
CA TYR A 249 -0.37 -12.27 6.32
C TYR A 249 0.25 -11.53 7.50
N ARG A 250 0.81 -10.36 7.23
CA ARG A 250 1.49 -9.50 8.20
C ARG A 250 0.76 -8.20 8.38
N PHE A 251 0.83 -7.65 9.59
CA PHE A 251 0.40 -6.29 9.85
C PHE A 251 1.41 -5.32 9.27
N SER A 252 0.90 -4.25 8.65
CA SER A 252 1.73 -3.16 8.17
C SER A 252 2.39 -2.44 9.35
N ALA A 253 3.56 -1.86 9.10
CA ALA A 253 4.24 -1.03 10.09
C ALA A 253 3.41 0.23 10.42
N VAL A 254 2.68 0.78 9.45
CA VAL A 254 1.76 1.91 9.67
C VAL A 254 0.63 1.54 10.64
N SER A 255 -0.02 0.38 10.46
CA SER A 255 -1.09 -0.09 11.36
C SER A 255 -0.58 -0.23 12.79
N ALA A 256 0.64 -0.74 12.96
CA ALA A 256 1.30 -0.82 14.27
C ALA A 256 1.50 0.57 14.90
N ALA A 257 1.98 1.53 14.10
CA ALA A 257 2.19 2.90 14.54
C ALA A 257 0.87 3.57 14.95
N ILE A 258 -0.20 3.41 14.18
CA ILE A 258 -1.53 3.95 14.48
C ILE A 258 -2.05 3.34 15.78
N GLY A 259 -1.99 2.01 15.93
CA GLY A 259 -2.43 1.35 17.17
C GLY A 259 -1.66 1.82 18.40
N PHE A 260 -0.35 2.04 18.28
CA PHE A 260 0.47 2.62 19.34
C PHE A 260 0.05 4.07 19.67
N LEU A 261 -0.17 4.91 18.65
CA LEU A 261 -0.57 6.30 18.84
C LEU A 261 -1.98 6.42 19.46
N ASP A 262 -2.92 5.60 19.02
CA ASP A 262 -4.27 5.54 19.59
C ASP A 262 -4.24 5.18 21.09
N ALA A 263 -3.32 4.30 21.50
CA ALA A 263 -3.14 3.93 22.90
C ALA A 263 -2.46 5.00 23.77
N LEU A 264 -1.82 6.01 23.17
CA LEU A 264 -1.14 7.07 23.90
C LEU A 264 -2.10 8.22 24.28
N PRO A 265 -2.01 8.75 25.52
CA PRO A 265 -2.65 10.00 25.86
C PRO A 265 -2.15 11.18 25.01
N ILE A 266 -3.03 12.17 24.77
CA ILE A 266 -2.75 13.33 23.92
C ILE A 266 -1.48 14.11 24.31
N ASN A 267 -1.20 14.24 25.60
CA ASN A 267 0.01 14.92 26.10
C ASN A 267 1.31 14.14 25.82
N LYS A 268 1.22 12.82 25.62
CA LYS A 268 2.36 12.00 25.18
C LYS A 268 2.51 12.08 23.66
N ARG A 269 1.41 12.01 22.91
CA ARG A 269 1.46 12.19 21.45
C ARG A 269 2.05 13.54 21.03
N SER A 270 1.71 14.63 21.72
CA SER A 270 2.26 15.97 21.45
C SER A 270 3.76 16.12 21.75
N SER A 271 4.34 15.19 22.52
CA SER A 271 5.77 15.15 22.83
C SER A 271 6.60 14.39 21.78
N LEU A 272 5.96 13.59 20.93
CA LEU A 272 6.63 12.87 19.84
C LEU A 272 7.21 13.83 18.80
N ARG A 273 8.33 13.45 18.21
CA ARG A 273 9.02 14.25 17.18
C ARG A 273 9.22 13.47 15.90
N ASN A 274 9.78 12.27 15.99
CA ASN A 274 10.13 11.49 14.82
C ASN A 274 9.62 10.06 14.95
N ILE A 275 8.95 9.59 13.91
CA ILE A 275 8.56 8.20 13.74
C ILE A 275 9.16 7.71 12.43
N THR A 276 9.85 6.58 12.48
CA THR A 276 10.25 5.82 11.30
C THR A 276 9.34 4.63 11.15
N ILE A 277 8.66 4.53 10.02
CA ILE A 277 7.84 3.37 9.65
C ILE A 277 8.62 2.62 8.59
N HIS A 278 8.84 1.33 8.76
CA HIS A 278 9.56 0.51 7.80
C HIS A 278 8.70 -0.67 7.37
N GLU A 279 8.10 -0.54 6.19
CA GLU A 279 7.38 -1.61 5.50
C GLU A 279 8.41 -2.59 4.88
N ASP A 280 9.03 -3.40 5.74
CA ASP A 280 10.12 -4.31 5.42
C ASP A 280 9.67 -5.70 4.93
N ARG A 281 8.37 -5.99 4.90
CA ARG A 281 7.75 -7.16 4.26
C ARG A 281 6.41 -6.80 3.63
N ILE A 282 5.89 -7.69 2.81
CA ILE A 282 4.50 -7.62 2.34
C ILE A 282 3.55 -7.71 3.55
N SER A 283 2.58 -6.81 3.59
CA SER A 283 1.54 -6.75 4.62
C SER A 283 0.14 -6.64 4.01
N ALA A 284 -0.85 -7.02 4.80
CA ALA A 284 -2.27 -6.97 4.46
C ALA A 284 -2.84 -5.55 4.45
N GLY A 285 -3.98 -5.38 3.78
CA GLY A 285 -4.85 -4.21 3.88
C GLY A 285 -4.57 -3.10 2.87
N GLU A 286 -3.82 -3.36 1.79
CA GLU A 286 -3.37 -2.32 0.83
C GLU A 286 -2.46 -1.27 1.51
N PRO A 287 -1.26 -1.66 1.98
CA PRO A 287 -0.39 -0.84 2.83
C PRO A 287 0.06 0.49 2.23
N ASP A 288 0.00 0.64 0.91
CA ASP A 288 0.38 1.88 0.21
C ASP A 288 -0.44 3.08 0.70
N GLY A 289 -1.74 2.88 0.95
CA GLY A 289 -2.66 3.95 1.37
C GLY A 289 -2.76 4.14 2.89
N HIS A 290 -2.08 3.32 3.68
CA HIS A 290 -2.22 3.35 5.15
C HIS A 290 -1.79 4.68 5.78
N ALA A 291 -0.91 5.43 5.11
CA ALA A 291 -0.40 6.70 5.62
C ALA A 291 -1.51 7.75 5.84
N ILE A 292 -2.68 7.63 5.21
CA ILE A 292 -3.85 8.49 5.48
C ILE A 292 -4.27 8.39 6.95
N GLY A 293 -4.21 7.20 7.55
CA GLY A 293 -4.53 7.00 8.96
C GLY A 293 -3.60 7.75 9.93
N LEU A 294 -2.47 8.28 9.46
CA LEU A 294 -1.54 9.06 10.27
C LEU A 294 -1.88 10.57 10.30
N ILE A 295 -2.72 11.04 9.38
CA ILE A 295 -3.06 12.47 9.22
C ILE A 295 -3.55 13.11 10.52
N PRO A 296 -4.50 12.50 11.28
CA PRO A 296 -4.98 13.12 12.52
C PRO A 296 -3.88 13.38 13.55
N PHE A 297 -2.87 12.50 13.63
CA PHE A 297 -1.76 12.65 14.58
C PHE A 297 -0.78 13.73 14.15
N CYS A 298 -0.54 13.88 12.85
CA CYS A 298 0.26 14.97 12.30
C CYS A 298 -0.43 16.33 12.47
N GLN A 299 -1.77 16.37 12.32
CA GLN A 299 -2.57 17.57 12.57
C GLN A 299 -2.57 17.95 14.07
N GLU A 300 -2.73 16.96 14.96
CA GLU A 300 -2.66 17.15 16.42
C GLU A 300 -1.27 17.63 16.87
N ASN A 301 -0.20 17.11 16.27
CA ASN A 301 1.18 17.45 16.59
C ASN A 301 1.93 17.91 15.35
N GLY A 302 1.86 19.21 15.04
CA GLY A 302 2.57 19.81 13.90
C GLY A 302 4.11 19.71 13.93
N ARG A 303 4.70 19.22 15.03
CA ARG A 303 6.14 18.92 15.15
C ARG A 303 6.48 17.46 14.88
N LEU A 304 5.49 16.60 14.67
CA LEU A 304 5.68 15.21 14.30
C LEU A 304 6.19 15.12 12.86
N ARG A 305 7.20 14.29 12.66
CA ARG A 305 7.82 13.97 11.39
C ARG A 305 7.81 12.47 11.21
N ILE A 306 7.25 12.01 10.10
CA ILE A 306 7.10 10.60 9.77
C ILE A 306 7.96 10.30 8.55
N LYS A 307 8.91 9.38 8.72
CA LYS A 307 9.69 8.80 7.63
C LYS A 307 9.15 7.41 7.32
N HIS A 308 8.40 7.29 6.24
CA HIS A 308 7.80 6.04 5.80
C HIS A 308 8.67 5.38 4.74
N LYS A 309 9.26 4.24 5.07
CA LYS A 309 10.22 3.51 4.25
C LYS A 309 9.57 2.25 3.68
N PHE A 310 9.68 2.06 2.37
CA PHE A 310 9.37 0.79 1.73
C PHE A 310 10.66 0.10 1.32
N SER A 311 10.86 -1.14 1.75
CA SER A 311 11.97 -1.96 1.26
C SER A 311 11.76 -2.26 -0.21
N MET A 312 12.70 -1.87 -1.07
CA MET A 312 12.69 -2.26 -2.48
C MET A 312 12.79 -3.78 -2.61
N VAL A 313 13.65 -4.39 -1.79
CA VAL A 313 14.02 -5.80 -1.91
C VAL A 313 12.96 -6.71 -1.31
N ARG A 314 12.61 -6.50 -0.04
CA ARG A 314 11.81 -7.43 0.78
C ARG A 314 10.32 -7.11 0.77
N ASN A 315 9.93 -6.05 0.05
CA ASN A 315 8.55 -5.64 -0.08
C ASN A 315 8.18 -5.37 -1.54
N ILE A 316 8.72 -4.31 -2.16
CA ILE A 316 8.27 -3.87 -3.49
C ILE A 316 8.53 -4.93 -4.58
N PHE A 317 9.76 -5.45 -4.70
CA PHE A 317 10.07 -6.48 -5.69
C PHE A 317 9.23 -7.75 -5.44
N GLU A 318 9.02 -8.16 -4.19
CA GLU A 318 8.26 -9.37 -3.88
C GLU A 318 6.78 -9.21 -4.24
N ARG A 319 6.21 -8.02 -3.99
CA ARG A 319 4.85 -7.70 -4.41
C ARG A 319 4.71 -7.73 -5.92
N ALA A 320 5.69 -7.18 -6.64
CA ALA A 320 5.70 -7.17 -8.09
C ALA A 320 5.84 -8.58 -8.68
N TYR A 321 6.55 -9.48 -8.00
CA TYR A 321 6.59 -10.89 -8.37
C TYR A 321 5.25 -11.61 -8.07
N MET A 322 4.68 -11.36 -6.90
CA MET A 322 3.47 -12.06 -6.42
C MET A 322 2.16 -11.63 -7.12
N SER A 323 2.13 -10.47 -7.79
CA SER A 323 0.93 -9.94 -8.44
C SER A 323 0.41 -10.80 -9.59
N GLU A 324 1.28 -11.56 -10.26
CA GLU A 324 0.90 -12.39 -11.43
C GLU A 324 1.00 -13.89 -11.18
N PHE A 325 2.04 -14.38 -10.50
CA PHE A 325 2.43 -15.80 -10.60
C PHE A 325 2.01 -16.67 -9.42
N GLY A 326 1.46 -16.11 -8.34
CA GLY A 326 1.24 -16.89 -7.11
C GLY A 326 2.51 -17.65 -6.69
N VAL A 327 2.36 -18.77 -5.97
CA VAL A 327 3.50 -19.70 -5.79
C VAL A 327 3.53 -20.62 -7.00
N GLU A 328 4.18 -20.20 -8.08
CA GLU A 328 4.53 -21.14 -9.14
C GLU A 328 5.68 -22.05 -8.66
N GLU A 329 5.54 -23.35 -8.96
CA GLU A 329 6.26 -24.48 -8.36
C GLU A 329 7.68 -24.72 -8.92
N ASP A 330 8.36 -23.69 -9.45
CA ASP A 330 9.58 -23.88 -10.24
C ASP A 330 10.89 -23.42 -9.57
N ASP A 331 12.01 -24.04 -10.01
CA ASP A 331 13.38 -23.79 -9.52
C ASP A 331 13.98 -22.61 -10.25
N TRP A 332 13.18 -21.58 -10.42
CA TRP A 332 13.63 -20.44 -11.19
C TRP A 332 14.85 -19.85 -10.49
N SER A 333 15.89 -19.59 -11.28
CA SER A 333 17.02 -18.83 -10.76
C SER A 333 16.49 -17.50 -10.23
N ALA A 334 17.17 -16.93 -9.22
CA ALA A 334 16.81 -15.60 -8.71
C ALA A 334 16.69 -14.59 -9.86
N GLU A 335 17.49 -14.76 -10.91
CA GLU A 335 17.47 -13.97 -12.13
C GLU A 335 16.11 -13.99 -12.84
N ILE A 336 15.54 -15.18 -13.06
CA ILE A 336 14.23 -15.34 -13.70
C ILE A 336 13.15 -14.69 -12.83
N MET A 337 13.19 -14.89 -11.52
CA MET A 337 12.23 -14.28 -10.59
C MET A 337 12.31 -12.74 -10.60
N PHE A 338 13.51 -12.18 -10.67
CA PHE A 338 13.71 -10.74 -10.83
C PHE A 338 13.16 -10.21 -12.16
N LYS A 339 13.27 -10.96 -13.26
CA LYS A 339 12.67 -10.58 -14.55
C LYS A 339 11.15 -10.45 -14.43
N PHE A 340 10.49 -11.42 -13.79
CA PHE A 340 9.04 -11.35 -13.53
C PHE A 340 8.66 -10.23 -12.58
N ALA A 341 9.44 -9.99 -11.53
CA ALA A 341 9.24 -8.83 -10.66
C ALA A 341 9.34 -7.51 -11.46
N GLY A 342 10.27 -7.42 -12.41
CA GLY A 342 10.43 -6.26 -13.29
C GLY A 342 9.18 -5.95 -14.11
N MET A 343 8.43 -6.97 -14.54
CA MET A 343 7.20 -6.79 -15.33
C MET A 343 6.10 -6.01 -14.62
N ASN A 344 6.06 -6.00 -13.28
CA ASN A 344 5.03 -5.30 -12.50
C ASN A 344 5.60 -4.22 -11.58
N LEU A 345 6.90 -3.97 -11.64
CA LEU A 345 7.58 -3.09 -10.70
C LEU A 345 7.09 -1.65 -10.80
N ASP A 346 6.88 -1.16 -12.01
CA ASP A 346 6.34 0.17 -12.29
C ASP A 346 4.98 0.37 -11.63
N THR A 347 4.09 -0.63 -11.70
CA THR A 347 2.78 -0.59 -11.08
C THR A 347 2.87 -0.48 -9.55
N VAL A 348 3.70 -1.32 -8.93
CA VAL A 348 3.84 -1.32 -7.46
C VAL A 348 4.46 -0.01 -6.96
N VAL A 349 5.54 0.45 -7.61
CA VAL A 349 6.20 1.72 -7.26
C VAL A 349 5.23 2.88 -7.42
N GLY A 350 4.54 2.93 -8.55
CA GLY A 350 3.63 4.02 -8.84
C GLY A 350 2.45 4.08 -7.88
N ASN A 351 1.90 2.93 -7.45
CA ASN A 351 0.87 2.91 -6.39
C ASN A 351 1.37 3.55 -5.09
N CYS A 352 2.58 3.20 -4.64
CA CYS A 352 3.18 3.83 -3.44
C CYS A 352 3.34 5.35 -3.60
N LEU A 353 3.81 5.79 -4.78
CA LEU A 353 4.01 7.21 -5.07
C LEU A 353 2.69 7.97 -5.17
N SER A 354 1.68 7.41 -5.82
CA SER A 354 0.34 8.02 -5.95
C SER A 354 -0.34 8.21 -4.59
N GLU A 355 -0.34 7.17 -3.75
CA GLU A 355 -0.90 7.25 -2.39
C GLU A 355 -0.20 8.34 -1.57
N ALA A 356 1.13 8.43 -1.66
CA ALA A 356 1.88 9.46 -0.96
C ALA A 356 1.62 10.87 -1.54
N MET A 357 1.49 11.01 -2.87
CA MET A 357 1.12 12.28 -3.53
C MET A 357 -0.27 12.78 -3.13
N TYR A 358 -1.19 11.87 -2.77
CA TYR A 358 -2.54 12.22 -2.34
C TYR A 358 -2.60 12.76 -0.90
N LEU A 359 -1.62 12.46 -0.06
CA LEU A 359 -1.65 12.84 1.36
C LEU A 359 -1.88 14.33 1.63
N PRO A 360 -1.26 15.29 0.92
CA PRO A 360 -1.54 16.71 1.11
C PRO A 360 -3.00 17.08 0.82
N ASP A 361 -3.58 16.55 -0.26
CA ASP A 361 -4.98 16.78 -0.63
C ASP A 361 -5.94 16.17 0.41
N ALA A 362 -5.54 15.05 1.02
CA ALA A 362 -6.23 14.43 2.16
C ALA A 362 -6.04 15.18 3.50
N GLY A 363 -5.20 16.22 3.54
CA GLY A 363 -5.01 17.09 4.71
C GLY A 363 -3.79 16.76 5.57
N MET A 364 -2.82 16.00 5.06
CA MET A 364 -1.52 15.81 5.70
C MET A 364 -0.77 17.15 5.80
N PRO A 365 -0.33 17.59 6.99
CA PRO A 365 0.39 18.86 7.13
C PRO A 365 1.73 18.88 6.39
N ASP A 366 2.09 20.03 5.82
CA ASP A 366 3.35 20.22 5.11
C ASP A 366 4.58 19.85 5.96
N GLY A 367 5.49 19.10 5.35
CA GLY A 367 6.72 18.65 5.97
C GLY A 367 6.55 17.63 7.10
N SER A 368 5.33 17.14 7.38
CA SER A 368 5.10 16.11 8.40
C SER A 368 5.40 14.69 7.92
N TYR A 369 5.45 14.45 6.61
CA TYR A 369 5.61 13.14 6.02
C TYR A 369 6.72 13.11 4.95
N THR A 370 7.44 11.99 4.86
CA THR A 370 8.43 11.70 3.83
C THR A 370 8.35 10.24 3.44
N LEU A 371 8.21 9.96 2.15
CA LEU A 371 8.28 8.60 1.60
C LEU A 371 9.72 8.32 1.17
N LEU A 372 10.29 7.20 1.61
CA LEU A 372 11.61 6.73 1.21
C LEU A 372 11.50 5.34 0.55
N LEU A 373 11.99 5.22 -0.67
CA LEU A 373 12.30 3.91 -1.27
C LEU A 373 13.67 3.45 -0.78
N ASP A 374 13.69 2.36 0.01
CA ASP A 374 14.89 1.85 0.69
C ASP A 374 15.47 0.65 -0.08
N GLY A 375 16.60 0.86 -0.75
CA GLY A 375 17.35 -0.18 -1.45
C GLY A 375 18.16 -1.10 -0.51
N GLU A 376 18.07 -0.91 0.80
CA GLU A 376 18.82 -1.66 1.81
C GLU A 376 20.33 -1.69 1.49
N ASN A 377 20.92 -2.88 1.38
CA ASN A 377 22.30 -3.12 0.99
C ASN A 377 22.45 -3.43 -0.52
N ALA A 378 21.36 -3.39 -1.29
CA ALA A 378 21.31 -3.72 -2.73
C ALA A 378 21.06 -2.46 -3.57
N GLY A 379 21.69 -1.34 -3.23
CA GLY A 379 21.41 -0.04 -3.84
C GLY A 379 21.74 0.04 -5.33
N ASP A 380 22.79 -0.64 -5.79
CA ASP A 380 23.16 -0.74 -7.21
C ASP A 380 22.16 -1.58 -8.00
N LEU A 381 21.75 -2.73 -7.48
CA LEU A 381 20.67 -3.55 -8.03
C LEU A 381 19.37 -2.73 -8.14
N CYS A 382 18.97 -2.06 -7.05
CA CYS A 382 17.77 -1.22 -7.04
C CYS A 382 17.86 -0.10 -8.08
N SER A 383 19.04 0.54 -8.22
CA SER A 383 19.26 1.58 -9.22
C SER A 383 19.09 1.04 -10.65
N ALA A 384 19.66 -0.14 -10.94
CA ALA A 384 19.58 -0.75 -12.26
C ALA A 384 18.14 -1.14 -12.63
N PHE A 385 17.43 -1.82 -11.73
CA PHE A 385 16.04 -2.23 -11.93
C PHE A 385 15.10 -1.02 -12.05
N PHE A 386 15.27 -0.01 -11.19
CA PHE A 386 14.43 1.19 -11.24
C PHE A 386 14.57 1.93 -12.58
N GLN A 387 15.79 2.09 -13.08
CA GLN A 387 16.04 2.75 -14.36
C GLN A 387 15.49 1.93 -15.54
N ARG A 388 15.70 0.62 -15.54
CA ARG A 388 15.36 -0.26 -16.67
C ARG A 388 13.89 -0.62 -16.73
N GLU A 389 13.26 -0.88 -15.59
CA GLU A 389 11.89 -1.38 -15.53
C GLU A 389 10.88 -0.28 -15.19
N VAL A 390 11.22 0.70 -14.35
CA VAL A 390 10.28 1.77 -13.99
C VAL A 390 10.40 2.95 -14.95
N LEU A 391 11.59 3.55 -15.07
CA LEU A 391 11.76 4.77 -15.88
C LEU A 391 11.64 4.53 -17.39
N LYS A 392 12.14 3.39 -17.90
CA LYS A 392 11.99 3.05 -19.33
C LYS A 392 10.53 2.85 -19.72
N LYS A 393 9.75 2.15 -18.88
CA LYS A 393 8.32 1.97 -19.10
C LYS A 393 7.56 3.29 -19.06
N GLU A 394 7.83 4.13 -18.06
CA GLU A 394 7.22 5.46 -18.00
C GLU A 394 7.55 6.31 -19.24
N ALA A 395 8.81 6.25 -19.73
CA ALA A 395 9.18 6.96 -20.94
C ALA A 395 8.45 6.43 -22.19
N LYS A 396 8.29 5.11 -22.32
CA LYS A 396 7.49 4.48 -23.39
C LYS A 396 6.02 4.87 -23.30
N ARG A 397 5.44 4.86 -22.10
CA ARG A 397 4.08 5.34 -21.85
C ARG A 397 3.89 6.78 -22.32
N LEU A 398 4.83 7.68 -22.01
CA LEU A 398 4.80 9.07 -22.46
C LEU A 398 4.95 9.22 -23.99
N VAL A 399 5.72 8.35 -24.64
CA VAL A 399 5.79 8.29 -26.11
C VAL A 399 4.43 7.93 -26.69
N LEU A 400 3.78 6.90 -26.17
CA LEU A 400 2.47 6.43 -26.64
C LEU A 400 1.36 7.45 -26.36
N ASP A 401 1.31 8.04 -25.17
CA ASP A 401 0.38 9.13 -24.81
C ASP A 401 0.51 10.32 -25.78
N ARG A 402 1.74 10.71 -26.12
CA ARG A 402 1.98 11.76 -27.11
C ARG A 402 1.54 11.35 -28.52
N ALA A 403 1.86 10.12 -28.95
CA ALA A 403 1.50 9.62 -30.26
C ALA A 403 -0.02 9.56 -30.46
N LEU A 404 -0.77 9.10 -29.45
CA LEU A 404 -2.23 9.08 -29.48
C LEU A 404 -2.84 10.48 -29.53
N LYS A 405 -2.25 11.45 -28.83
CA LYS A 405 -2.70 12.85 -28.91
C LYS A 405 -2.45 13.46 -30.30
N GLU A 406 -1.40 13.02 -31.00
CA GLU A 406 -1.08 13.46 -32.36
C GLU A 406 -1.98 12.78 -33.41
N ASP A 407 -2.33 11.51 -33.23
CA ASP A 407 -3.22 10.75 -34.12
C ASP A 407 -4.18 9.82 -33.34
N PRO A 408 -5.33 10.35 -32.88
CA PRO A 408 -6.27 9.60 -32.04
C PRO A 408 -6.97 8.43 -32.75
N ASN A 409 -7.00 8.40 -34.09
CA ASN A 409 -7.70 7.38 -34.87
C ASN A 409 -6.72 6.42 -35.58
N SER A 410 -5.51 6.31 -35.06
CA SER A 410 -4.47 5.47 -35.65
C SER A 410 -4.84 3.99 -35.56
N ALA A 411 -4.62 3.23 -36.64
CA ALA A 411 -4.97 1.80 -36.69
C ALA A 411 -4.22 0.97 -35.64
N TRP A 412 -3.01 1.38 -35.25
CA TRP A 412 -2.22 0.71 -34.22
C TRP A 412 -2.80 0.90 -32.81
N ALA A 413 -3.57 1.97 -32.58
CA ALA A 413 -4.22 2.21 -31.30
C ALA A 413 -5.43 1.29 -31.11
N ASP A 414 -6.18 1.03 -32.18
CA ASP A 414 -7.37 0.15 -32.14
C ASP A 414 -6.98 -1.30 -31.82
N ASP A 415 -5.88 -1.81 -32.39
CA ASP A 415 -5.40 -3.18 -32.17
C ASP A 415 -4.98 -3.46 -30.71
N TYR A 416 -4.64 -2.41 -29.95
CA TYR A 416 -4.13 -2.50 -28.58
C TYR A 416 -4.93 -1.65 -27.59
N LEU A 417 -6.16 -1.24 -27.94
CA LEU A 417 -6.96 -0.31 -27.16
C LEU A 417 -7.11 -0.75 -25.69
N TYR A 418 -7.32 -2.05 -25.47
CA TYR A 418 -7.45 -2.63 -24.13
C TYR A 418 -6.16 -2.52 -23.29
N ASP A 419 -5.02 -2.88 -23.88
CA ASP A 419 -3.72 -2.82 -23.18
C ASP A 419 -3.27 -1.36 -22.97
N MET A 420 -3.65 -0.47 -23.88
CA MET A 420 -3.42 0.98 -23.80
C MET A 420 -4.17 1.61 -22.63
N GLU A 421 -5.47 1.33 -22.48
CA GLU A 421 -6.29 1.88 -21.39
C GLU A 421 -5.72 1.49 -20.02
N LEU A 422 -5.22 0.26 -19.88
CA LEU A 422 -4.59 -0.23 -18.64
C LEU A 422 -3.24 0.43 -18.31
N LEU A 423 -2.45 0.78 -19.33
CA LEU A 423 -1.04 1.18 -19.16
C LEU A 423 -0.78 2.68 -19.34
N LEU A 424 -1.65 3.41 -20.05
CA LEU A 424 -1.50 4.85 -20.27
C LEU A 424 -1.90 5.71 -19.07
N GLU A 425 -2.68 5.14 -18.16
CA GLU A 425 -3.04 5.72 -16.87
C GLU A 425 -1.83 5.74 -15.93
N GLY A 426 -0.91 6.66 -16.21
CA GLY A 426 0.32 6.81 -15.45
C GLY A 426 0.16 7.63 -14.19
N TYR A 427 1.20 7.58 -13.36
CA TYR A 427 1.31 8.31 -12.09
C TYR A 427 1.74 9.77 -12.35
N PRO A 428 0.82 10.75 -12.38
CA PRO A 428 1.06 12.06 -13.00
C PRO A 428 2.22 12.82 -12.31
N GLY A 429 3.41 12.79 -12.90
CA GLY A 429 4.58 13.52 -12.41
C GLY A 429 5.25 12.93 -11.16
N ALA A 430 4.74 11.84 -10.57
CA ALA A 430 5.25 11.30 -9.31
C ALA A 430 6.70 10.83 -9.41
N LEU A 431 7.03 10.11 -10.50
CA LEU A 431 8.38 9.65 -10.80
C LEU A 431 9.34 10.82 -11.08
N ALA A 432 8.85 11.87 -11.76
CA ALA A 432 9.63 13.09 -11.99
C ALA A 432 9.96 13.80 -10.67
N HIS A 433 9.01 13.84 -9.73
CA HIS A 433 9.24 14.40 -8.41
C HIS A 433 10.33 13.65 -7.62
N LEU A 434 10.31 12.32 -7.66
CA LEU A 434 11.34 11.47 -7.04
C LEU A 434 12.72 11.68 -7.69
N CYS A 435 12.80 11.62 -9.03
CA CYS A 435 14.09 11.74 -9.74
C CYS A 435 14.71 13.13 -9.59
N ASN A 436 13.88 14.18 -9.65
CA ASN A 436 14.34 15.56 -9.55
C ASN A 436 14.44 16.08 -8.10
N LYS A 437 14.06 15.27 -7.11
CA LYS A 437 14.05 15.63 -5.68
C LYS A 437 13.28 16.91 -5.40
N THR A 438 12.09 17.03 -5.99
CA THR A 438 11.25 18.25 -5.92
C THR A 438 10.05 18.10 -4.99
N SER A 439 9.94 16.98 -4.29
CA SER A 439 8.87 16.69 -3.33
C SER A 439 9.42 16.03 -2.06
N PHE A 440 8.53 15.50 -1.22
CA PHE A 440 8.85 14.68 -0.04
C PHE A 440 9.13 13.20 -0.37
N PHE A 441 9.54 12.92 -1.62
CA PHE A 441 9.97 11.61 -2.08
C PHE A 441 11.49 11.49 -2.05
N GLU A 442 11.98 10.44 -1.39
CA GLU A 442 13.38 10.11 -1.28
C GLU A 442 13.66 8.69 -1.78
N SER A 443 14.90 8.47 -2.18
CA SER A 443 15.49 7.13 -2.35
C SER A 443 16.92 7.18 -1.79
N ASN A 444 17.40 6.06 -1.25
CA ASN A 444 18.79 5.91 -0.82
C ASN A 444 19.68 5.22 -1.88
N PHE A 445 19.11 4.91 -3.04
CA PHE A 445 19.79 4.47 -4.24
C PHE A 445 19.63 5.54 -5.34
N TYR A 446 20.28 5.38 -6.49
CA TYR A 446 20.17 6.34 -7.58
C TYR A 446 19.03 5.95 -8.53
N PRO A 447 17.89 6.67 -8.53
CA PRO A 447 16.75 6.31 -9.36
C PRO A 447 17.02 6.56 -10.85
N GLY A 448 17.99 7.40 -11.19
CA GLY A 448 18.31 7.78 -12.57
C GLY A 448 17.59 9.02 -13.06
N HIS A 449 17.50 9.13 -14.39
CA HIS A 449 16.76 10.18 -15.09
C HIS A 449 15.81 9.54 -16.10
N LEU A 450 14.65 10.16 -16.27
CA LEU A 450 13.69 9.73 -17.28
C LEU A 450 14.33 9.80 -18.68
N ASN A 451 14.16 8.75 -19.48
CA ASN A 451 14.70 8.70 -20.83
C ASN A 451 14.18 9.86 -21.68
N ASN A 452 14.99 10.31 -22.64
CA ASN A 452 14.59 11.39 -23.55
C ASN A 452 13.42 10.92 -24.44
N VAL A 453 12.22 11.41 -24.13
CA VAL A 453 10.97 11.06 -24.82
C VAL A 453 11.03 11.45 -26.30
N ASP A 454 11.66 12.58 -26.68
CA ASP A 454 11.79 12.98 -28.09
C ASP A 454 12.67 12.00 -28.87
N SER A 455 13.76 11.53 -28.26
CA SER A 455 14.66 10.55 -28.88
C SER A 455 13.97 9.19 -29.04
N LEU A 456 13.20 8.75 -28.03
CA LEU A 456 12.42 7.52 -28.12
C LEU A 456 11.28 7.64 -29.14
N MET A 457 10.59 8.78 -29.20
CA MET A 457 9.55 9.04 -30.20
C MET A 457 10.12 8.97 -31.61
N ALA A 458 11.30 9.56 -31.86
CA ALA A 458 11.98 9.47 -33.14
C ALA A 458 12.35 8.01 -33.50
N HIS A 459 12.80 7.23 -32.51
CA HIS A 459 13.10 5.80 -32.68
C HIS A 459 11.85 5.01 -33.07
N TYR A 460 10.76 5.10 -32.29
CA TYR A 460 9.54 4.31 -32.53
C TYR A 460 8.76 4.76 -33.76
N ARG A 461 8.89 6.01 -34.20
CA ARG A 461 8.43 6.42 -35.54
C ARG A 461 9.16 5.68 -36.67
N GLY A 462 10.41 5.27 -36.45
CA GLY A 462 11.21 4.52 -37.43
C GLY A 462 10.97 3.01 -37.40
N VAL A 463 10.66 2.43 -36.23
CA VAL A 463 10.50 0.97 -36.05
C VAL A 463 9.06 0.50 -35.85
N GLY A 464 8.10 1.41 -35.73
CA GLY A 464 6.68 1.14 -35.47
C GLY A 464 6.29 1.42 -34.02
N LEU A 465 5.11 2.02 -33.83
CA LEU A 465 4.57 2.31 -32.50
C LEU A 465 4.04 1.04 -31.83
N GLU A 466 3.55 0.08 -32.60
CA GLU A 466 3.16 -1.27 -32.17
C GLU A 466 4.27 -1.95 -31.38
N ARG A 467 5.53 -1.75 -31.81
CA ARG A 467 6.70 -2.26 -31.10
C ARG A 467 6.87 -1.60 -29.73
N CYS A 468 6.63 -0.30 -29.62
CA CYS A 468 6.66 0.41 -28.33
C CYS A 468 5.66 -0.20 -27.35
N ILE A 469 4.45 -0.53 -27.84
CA ILE A 469 3.38 -1.17 -27.04
C ILE A 469 3.81 -2.55 -26.61
N ALA A 470 4.25 -3.39 -27.55
CA ALA A 470 4.68 -4.75 -27.24
C ALA A 470 5.80 -4.75 -26.18
N GLU A 471 6.77 -3.85 -26.31
CA GLU A 471 7.85 -3.71 -25.34
C GLU A 471 7.43 -3.03 -24.02
N LEU A 472 6.29 -2.35 -23.96
CA LEU A 472 5.70 -1.79 -22.72
C LEU A 472 4.92 -2.88 -21.98
N VAL A 473 4.09 -3.64 -22.70
CA VAL A 473 3.20 -4.69 -22.18
C VAL A 473 3.99 -5.92 -21.75
N PHE A 474 4.81 -6.47 -22.64
CA PHE A 474 5.50 -7.75 -22.44
C PHE A 474 6.93 -7.60 -21.93
N GLY A 475 7.38 -6.35 -21.73
CA GLY A 475 8.78 -6.04 -21.47
C GLY A 475 9.65 -6.25 -22.71
N ASP A 476 10.94 -5.94 -22.58
CA ASP A 476 11.94 -6.22 -23.61
C ASP A 476 12.40 -7.66 -23.41
N MET A 477 12.14 -8.55 -24.36
CA MET A 477 12.44 -9.99 -24.22
C MET A 477 13.95 -10.32 -24.24
N GLU A 478 14.83 -9.33 -24.42
CA GLU A 478 16.30 -9.48 -24.57
C GLU A 478 17.11 -9.32 -23.26
N TYR A 479 16.48 -9.40 -22.10
CA TYR A 479 17.15 -9.00 -20.86
C TYR A 479 18.06 -10.07 -20.26
N ASP A 480 19.37 -9.98 -20.50
CA ASP A 480 20.39 -10.46 -19.56
C ASP A 480 20.74 -9.32 -18.59
N TYR A 481 20.54 -9.58 -17.30
CA TYR A 481 21.08 -8.77 -16.22
C TYR A 481 22.39 -9.43 -15.81
N ASP A 482 23.48 -8.67 -15.76
CA ASP A 482 24.72 -9.16 -15.19
C ASP A 482 24.63 -9.11 -13.65
N PHE A 483 24.04 -10.15 -13.06
CA PHE A 483 23.92 -10.26 -11.62
C PHE A 483 25.26 -10.40 -10.89
N GLU A 484 26.33 -10.80 -11.60
CA GLU A 484 27.69 -10.86 -11.02
C GLU A 484 28.28 -9.46 -10.81
N SER A 485 27.78 -8.45 -11.52
CA SER A 485 28.24 -7.06 -11.41
C SER A 485 27.73 -6.32 -10.16
N PHE A 486 26.67 -6.82 -9.50
CA PHE A 486 26.08 -6.16 -8.34
C PHE A 486 26.80 -6.53 -7.05
N SER A 487 27.05 -5.52 -6.22
CA SER A 487 27.69 -5.65 -4.90
C SER A 487 26.89 -6.52 -3.93
N HIS A 488 25.56 -6.53 -4.05
CA HIS A 488 24.70 -7.43 -3.30
C HIS A 488 23.49 -7.87 -4.12
N VAL A 489 23.37 -9.18 -4.35
CA VAL A 489 22.16 -9.81 -4.91
C VAL A 489 21.44 -10.57 -3.79
N PRO A 490 20.20 -10.17 -3.43
CA PRO A 490 19.41 -10.85 -2.42
C PRO A 490 19.12 -12.31 -2.79
N ARG A 491 19.11 -13.20 -1.79
CA ARG A 491 18.67 -14.59 -1.98
C ARG A 491 17.15 -14.65 -2.10
N TRP A 492 16.66 -14.52 -3.32
CA TRP A 492 15.23 -14.38 -3.61
C TRP A 492 14.38 -15.56 -3.15
N GLY A 493 14.80 -16.80 -3.46
CA GLY A 493 14.04 -18.01 -3.10
C GLY A 493 13.65 -18.07 -1.62
N PRO A 494 14.60 -18.06 -0.67
CA PRO A 494 14.30 -17.98 0.76
C PRO A 494 13.38 -16.81 1.13
N MET A 495 13.56 -15.66 0.48
CA MET A 495 12.78 -14.44 0.73
C MET A 495 11.30 -14.63 0.37
N VAL A 496 11.01 -15.14 -0.83
CA VAL A 496 9.64 -15.46 -1.26
C VAL A 496 9.02 -16.51 -0.33
N MET A 497 9.80 -17.51 0.07
CA MET A 497 9.35 -18.59 0.94
C MET A 497 8.97 -18.12 2.35
N GLU A 498 9.50 -16.98 2.83
CA GLU A 498 9.09 -16.36 4.09
C GLU A 498 7.62 -15.92 4.06
N ASN A 499 7.00 -15.72 2.89
CA ASN A 499 5.58 -15.37 2.77
C ASN A 499 4.65 -16.58 2.93
N PHE A 500 5.18 -17.74 3.30
CA PHE A 500 4.41 -18.97 3.44
C PHE A 500 4.75 -19.71 4.73
N GLU A 501 3.72 -20.25 5.38
CA GLU A 501 3.90 -21.29 6.39
C GLU A 501 3.98 -22.64 5.70
N TRP A 502 4.87 -23.51 6.17
CA TRP A 502 5.12 -24.82 5.58
C TRP A 502 4.93 -25.93 6.62
N ARG A 503 4.35 -27.06 6.19
CA ARG A 503 4.27 -28.28 7.01
C ARG A 503 4.46 -29.53 6.15
N LYS A 504 4.90 -30.63 6.77
CA LYS A 504 5.02 -31.93 6.08
C LYS A 504 3.65 -32.44 5.65
N LEU A 505 3.61 -33.17 4.55
CA LEU A 505 2.42 -33.93 4.17
C LEU A 505 2.13 -35.00 5.23
N PRO A 506 0.85 -35.26 5.58
CA PRO A 506 0.47 -36.39 6.41
C PRO A 506 0.93 -37.71 5.75
N GLU A 507 1.52 -38.62 6.52
CA GLU A 507 2.16 -39.86 6.03
C GLU A 507 1.18 -40.85 5.34
N ASP A 508 -0.15 -40.62 5.42
CA ASP A 508 -1.21 -41.57 5.00
C ASP A 508 -1.95 -41.21 3.69
N ARG A 509 -1.41 -40.38 2.80
CA ARG A 509 -2.01 -40.19 1.46
C ARG A 509 -1.03 -40.54 0.35
N PRO A 510 -1.13 -41.74 -0.26
CA PRO A 510 -0.44 -42.00 -1.51
C PRO A 510 -0.95 -41.03 -2.58
N ILE A 511 -0.01 -40.43 -3.31
CA ILE A 511 -0.27 -39.61 -4.49
C ILE A 511 -0.95 -40.51 -5.53
N PRO A 512 -2.15 -40.18 -6.06
CA PRO A 512 -2.70 -40.94 -7.16
C PRO A 512 -1.86 -40.68 -8.41
N TYR A 513 -1.07 -41.67 -8.81
CA TYR A 513 -0.43 -41.72 -10.12
C TYR A 513 -1.49 -41.96 -11.21
N GLY A 514 -1.48 -41.14 -12.27
CA GLY A 514 -2.19 -41.38 -13.54
C GLY A 514 -2.80 -40.09 -14.11
N GLU A 515 -2.57 -39.65 -15.35
CA GLU A 515 -1.82 -40.18 -16.50
C GLU A 515 -1.20 -38.97 -17.23
N ILE A 516 0.08 -39.06 -17.57
CA ILE A 516 0.70 -38.18 -18.58
C ILE A 516 0.26 -38.76 -19.93
N ARG A 517 -0.56 -38.02 -20.69
CA ARG A 517 -0.68 -38.28 -22.13
C ARG A 517 0.46 -37.54 -22.83
N ILE A 518 1.25 -38.36 -23.53
CA ILE A 518 2.38 -38.01 -24.40
C ILE A 518 1.99 -36.94 -25.42
#